data_AF-A0A4C1ZLV2-F1
#
_entry.id   AF-A0A4C1ZLV2-F1
#
_cell.length_a   1.000
_cell.length_b   1.000
_cell.length_c   1.000
_cell.angle_alpha   90.00
_cell.angle_beta   90.00
_cell.angle_gamma   90.00
#
_symmetry.space_group_name_H-M   'P 1'
#
loop_
_entity.id
_entity.type
_entity.pdbx_description
1 polymer ?
#
loop_
_entity_poly.entity_id
_entity_poly.type
_entity_poly.pdbx_seq_one_letter_code
_entity_poly.pdbx_strand_id
1 'polypeptide(L)'
;MDPLVEVPIERYPELRDSFKRHWPRAVPGYYAIQSQLVYPQFREACQFAAYCPYGDIDNGMVAISIKGVFYEVVVQPNSKSVKKIEEAIATTRRIDWSREVCFSFADTEVLQMIRRLKSRLRFDIVMECPAFKHFLSKNSGIIL
;
A
#
# COMPACT_ATOMS: atom_id res chain seq x y z
N MET A 1 11.07 5.35 17.64
CA MET A 1 10.65 6.00 16.38
C MET A 1 9.44 5.23 15.84
N ASP A 2 8.53 5.87 15.10
CA ASP A 2 7.45 5.13 14.45
C ASP A 2 8.03 4.24 13.32
N PRO A 3 7.61 2.97 13.17
CA PRO A 3 8.11 2.08 12.12
C PRO A 3 7.64 2.46 10.72
N LEU A 4 6.56 3.24 10.57
CA LEU A 4 6.18 3.82 9.28
C LEU A 4 6.82 5.21 9.16
N VAL A 5 7.89 5.28 8.37
CA VAL A 5 8.64 6.50 8.13
C VAL A 5 8.12 7.14 6.85
N GLU A 6 7.70 8.39 6.96
CA GLU A 6 7.11 9.14 5.84
C GLU A 6 8.16 9.36 4.75
N VAL A 7 7.75 9.13 3.51
CA VAL A 7 8.56 9.44 2.35
C VAL A 7 8.31 10.91 2.00
N PRO A 8 9.36 11.75 1.91
CA PRO A 8 9.18 13.13 1.46
C PRO A 8 8.75 13.15 -0.02
N ILE A 9 7.98 14.16 -0.41
CA ILE A 9 7.37 14.25 -1.76
C ILE A 9 8.43 14.20 -2.85
N GLU A 10 9.61 14.78 -2.62
CA GLU A 10 10.74 14.81 -3.54
C GLU A 10 11.25 13.40 -3.88
N ARG A 11 11.01 12.42 -2.98
CA ARG A 11 11.36 11.01 -3.15
C ARG A 11 10.20 10.15 -3.66
N TYR A 12 9.02 10.71 -3.90
CA TYR A 12 7.92 9.96 -4.51
C TYR A 12 8.28 9.38 -5.89
N PRO A 13 9.02 10.07 -6.78
CA PRO A 13 9.47 9.48 -8.04
C PRO A 13 10.33 8.23 -7.83
N GLU A 14 11.25 8.24 -6.85
CA GLU A 14 12.09 7.10 -6.48
C GLU A 14 11.22 5.92 -5.98
N LEU A 15 10.32 6.19 -5.03
CA LEU A 15 9.38 5.19 -4.51
C LEU A 15 8.50 4.61 -5.63
N ARG A 16 7.95 5.47 -6.49
CA ARG A 16 7.15 5.08 -7.64
C ARG A 16 7.93 4.13 -8.55
N ASP A 17 9.14 4.53 -8.95
CA ASP A 17 9.93 3.78 -9.91
C ASP A 17 10.46 2.46 -9.33
N SER A 18 10.61 2.36 -8.01
CA SER A 18 10.96 1.10 -7.33
C SER A 18 9.99 -0.05 -7.67
N PHE A 19 8.71 0.26 -7.90
CA PHE A 19 7.66 -0.73 -8.24
C PHE A 19 7.75 -1.28 -9.66
N LYS A 20 8.42 -0.57 -10.59
CA LYS A 20 8.60 -1.06 -11.97
C LYS A 20 9.36 -2.38 -12.02
N ARG A 21 10.25 -2.62 -11.05
CA ARG A 21 11.04 -3.87 -10.91
C ARG A 21 10.18 -5.11 -10.68
N HIS A 22 8.92 -4.95 -10.26
CA HIS A 22 8.00 -6.04 -9.95
C HIS A 22 6.73 -5.98 -10.79
N TRP A 23 6.81 -5.38 -11.98
CA TRP A 23 5.70 -5.44 -12.93
C TRP A 23 5.44 -6.88 -13.40
N PRO A 24 4.18 -7.25 -13.60
CA PRO A 24 3.00 -6.39 -13.48
C PRO A 24 2.34 -6.39 -12.08
N ARG A 25 2.90 -7.14 -11.11
CA ARG A 25 2.35 -7.27 -9.76
C ARG A 25 2.21 -5.93 -9.06
N ALA A 26 3.25 -5.10 -9.09
CA ALA A 26 3.33 -3.84 -8.35
C ALA A 26 2.80 -2.61 -9.12
N VAL A 27 2.07 -2.82 -10.23
CA VAL A 27 1.40 -1.75 -10.98
C VAL A 27 0.47 -0.89 -10.09
N PRO A 28 -0.32 -1.44 -9.14
CA PRO A 28 -1.16 -0.62 -8.25
C PRO A 28 -0.35 0.37 -7.43
N GLY A 29 0.75 -0.05 -6.77
CA GLY A 29 1.60 0.87 -6.02
C GLY A 29 2.25 1.95 -6.89
N TYR A 30 2.65 1.61 -8.13
CA TYR A 30 3.14 2.60 -9.10
C TYR A 30 2.10 3.70 -9.34
N TYR A 31 0.87 3.32 -9.69
CA TYR A 31 -0.18 4.30 -9.99
C TYR A 31 -0.74 5.00 -8.76
N ALA A 32 -0.69 4.36 -7.59
CA ALA A 32 -1.03 4.99 -6.31
C ALA A 32 -0.15 6.21 -6.05
N ILE A 33 1.15 6.15 -6.34
CA ILE A 33 2.05 7.32 -6.23
C ILE A 33 1.96 8.25 -7.44
N GLN A 34 1.95 7.70 -8.66
CA GLN A 34 1.90 8.51 -9.90
C GLN A 34 0.71 9.47 -9.90
N SER A 35 -0.46 9.02 -9.44
CA SER A 35 -1.66 9.85 -9.39
C SER A 35 -1.48 11.08 -8.48
N GLN A 36 -0.76 10.93 -7.36
CA GLN A 36 -0.53 12.01 -6.40
C GLN A 36 0.51 13.02 -6.90
N LEU A 37 1.44 12.59 -7.75
CA LEU A 37 2.37 13.47 -8.45
C LEU A 37 1.67 14.30 -9.54
N VAL A 38 0.72 13.70 -10.25
CA VAL A 38 -0.02 14.36 -11.33
C VAL A 38 -1.11 15.29 -10.80
N TYR A 39 -1.76 14.91 -9.70
CA TYR A 39 -2.91 15.62 -9.13
C TYR A 39 -2.65 16.06 -7.67
N PRO A 40 -1.81 17.09 -7.44
CA PRO A 40 -1.45 17.52 -6.08
C PRO A 40 -2.66 18.02 -5.27
N GLN A 41 -3.67 18.62 -5.92
CA GLN A 41 -4.90 19.04 -5.25
C GLN A 41 -5.67 17.85 -4.66
N PHE A 42 -5.66 16.71 -5.35
CA PHE A 42 -6.29 15.48 -4.86
C PHE A 42 -5.52 14.90 -3.67
N ARG A 43 -4.18 14.91 -3.75
CA ARG A 43 -3.29 14.53 -2.65
C ARG A 43 -3.58 15.36 -1.39
N GLU A 44 -3.72 16.67 -1.53
CA GLU A 44 -4.02 17.59 -0.42
C GLU A 44 -5.42 17.36 0.14
N ALA A 45 -6.44 17.28 -0.73
CA ALA A 45 -7.82 17.08 -0.34
C ALA A 45 -8.04 15.76 0.44
N CYS A 46 -7.30 14.71 0.07
CA CYS A 46 -7.38 13.41 0.73
C CYS A 46 -6.22 13.16 1.71
N GLN A 47 -5.45 14.19 2.06
CA GLN A 47 -4.30 14.14 2.98
C GLN A 47 -3.41 12.90 2.75
N PHE A 48 -3.12 12.60 1.49
CA PHE A 48 -2.39 11.39 1.12
C PHE A 48 -0.94 11.50 1.58
N ALA A 49 -0.46 10.47 2.26
CA ALA A 49 0.94 10.31 2.63
C ALA A 49 1.42 8.87 2.39
N ALA A 50 2.61 8.73 1.82
CA ALA A 50 3.27 7.45 1.62
C ALA A 50 4.36 7.22 2.68
N TYR A 51 4.42 5.99 3.21
CA TYR A 51 5.36 5.58 4.22
C TYR A 51 6.12 4.32 3.77
N CYS A 52 7.39 4.23 4.13
CA CYS A 52 8.18 3.01 3.98
C CYS A 52 8.42 2.37 5.36
N PRO A 53 8.21 1.05 5.51
CA PRO A 53 8.57 0.34 6.73
C PRO A 53 10.06 0.53 7.04
N TYR A 54 10.33 1.08 8.22
CA TYR A 54 11.65 1.42 8.73
C TYR A 54 12.46 2.39 7.83
N GLY A 55 11.76 3.18 6.99
CA GLY A 55 12.39 4.19 6.11
C GLY A 55 13.09 3.63 4.87
N ASP A 56 12.90 2.34 4.60
CA ASP A 56 13.59 1.62 3.53
C ASP A 56 12.61 1.25 2.41
N ILE A 57 12.85 1.82 1.22
CA ILE A 57 12.01 1.67 0.02
C ILE A 57 11.93 0.21 -0.45
N ASP A 58 12.96 -0.59 -0.21
CA ASP A 58 12.95 -2.01 -0.61
C ASP A 58 11.97 -2.84 0.23
N ASN A 59 11.55 -2.32 1.39
CA ASN A 59 10.47 -2.94 2.18
C ASN A 59 9.08 -2.68 1.58
N GLY A 60 8.95 -1.74 0.64
CA GLY A 60 7.71 -1.36 0.00
C GLY A 60 7.06 -0.14 0.64
N MET A 61 5.75 -0.03 0.43
CA MET A 61 4.95 1.14 0.81
C MET A 61 3.72 0.75 1.62
N VAL A 62 3.42 1.58 2.60
CA VAL A 62 2.09 1.74 3.19
C VAL A 62 1.69 3.20 2.94
N ALA A 63 0.70 3.43 2.09
CA ALA A 63 0.16 4.76 1.88
C ALA A 63 -1.18 4.90 2.60
N ILE A 64 -1.42 6.06 3.20
CA ILE A 64 -2.64 6.38 3.94
C ILE A 64 -3.27 7.60 3.29
N SER A 65 -4.58 7.53 3.09
CA SER A 65 -5.39 8.65 2.61
C SER A 65 -6.68 8.75 3.40
N ILE A 66 -7.12 9.96 3.67
CA ILE A 66 -8.30 10.25 4.47
C ILE A 66 -9.47 10.51 3.53
N LYS A 67 -10.47 9.63 3.55
CA LYS A 67 -11.67 9.70 2.70
C LYS A 67 -12.91 9.92 3.58
N GLY A 68 -13.07 11.16 4.02
CA GLY A 68 -14.16 11.53 4.94
C GLY A 68 -14.03 10.78 6.27
N VAL A 69 -14.92 9.81 6.50
CA VAL A 69 -15.00 9.07 7.77
C VAL A 69 -13.98 7.94 7.92
N PHE A 70 -13.46 7.37 6.82
CA PHE A 70 -12.55 6.22 6.87
C PHE A 70 -11.15 6.53 6.33
N TYR A 71 -10.18 5.69 6.70
CA TYR A 71 -8.86 5.66 6.09
C TYR A 71 -8.81 4.68 4.94
N GLU A 72 -8.36 5.12 3.77
CA GLU A 72 -7.86 4.21 2.74
C GLU A 72 -6.38 3.93 2.99
N VAL A 73 -6.03 2.65 3.05
CA VAL A 73 -4.67 2.17 3.17
C VAL A 73 -4.31 1.38 1.93
N VAL A 74 -3.24 1.78 1.23
CA VAL A 74 -2.69 1.05 0.10
C VAL A 74 -1.37 0.43 0.52
N VAL A 75 -1.28 -0.90 0.46
CA VAL A 75 -0.07 -1.64 0.79
C VAL A 75 0.53 -2.21 -0.49
N GLN A 76 1.78 -1.87 -0.79
CA GLN A 76 2.50 -2.45 -1.92
C GLN A 76 3.90 -2.94 -1.48
N PRO A 77 4.10 -4.26 -1.39
CA PRO A 77 5.42 -4.83 -1.09
C PRO A 77 6.38 -4.73 -2.28
N ASN A 78 7.62 -4.32 -2.03
CA ASN A 78 8.75 -4.42 -2.97
C ASN A 78 9.55 -5.71 -2.81
N SER A 79 9.12 -6.62 -1.93
CA SER A 79 9.70 -7.95 -1.83
C SER A 79 8.59 -9.00 -1.92
N LYS A 80 8.98 -10.28 -1.91
CA LYS A 80 8.03 -11.40 -1.75
C LYS A 80 7.51 -11.52 -0.32
N SER A 81 8.18 -10.90 0.64
CA SER A 81 7.84 -10.97 2.07
C SER A 81 7.12 -9.71 2.51
N VAL A 82 6.00 -9.90 3.20
CA VAL A 82 5.23 -8.80 3.83
C VAL A 82 5.56 -8.61 5.30
N LYS A 83 6.49 -9.39 5.89
CA LYS A 83 6.74 -9.39 7.35
C LYS A 83 7.07 -8.03 7.93
N LYS A 84 7.94 -7.25 7.27
CA LYS A 84 8.32 -5.92 7.75
C LYS A 84 7.18 -4.91 7.64
N ILE A 85 6.36 -5.01 6.59
CA ILE A 85 5.13 -4.21 6.44
C ILE A 85 4.15 -4.58 7.55
N GLU A 86 3.90 -5.88 7.75
CA GLU A 86 2.98 -6.38 8.77
C GLU A 86 3.36 -5.86 10.16
N GLU A 87 4.65 -5.99 10.51
CA GLU A 87 5.14 -5.51 11.80
C GLU A 87 5.02 -4.00 11.94
N ALA A 88 5.34 -3.24 10.88
CA ALA A 88 5.20 -1.80 10.89
C ALA A 88 3.73 -1.36 11.03
N ILE A 89 2.78 -1.99 10.31
CA ILE A 89 1.34 -1.71 10.43
C ILE A 89 0.83 -2.09 11.83
N ALA A 90 1.30 -3.20 12.41
CA ALA A 90 0.86 -3.64 13.72
C ALA A 90 1.32 -2.74 14.88
N THR A 91 2.41 -1.99 14.70
CA THR A 91 3.08 -1.23 15.77
C THR A 91 3.16 0.28 15.52
N THR A 92 2.71 0.75 14.36
CA THR A 92 2.63 2.18 14.04
C THR A 92 1.55 2.89 14.85
N ARG A 93 1.76 4.19 15.06
CA ARG A 93 0.76 5.14 15.57
C ARG A 93 0.16 6.01 14.46
N ARG A 94 0.54 5.78 13.20
CA ARG A 94 0.04 6.55 12.04
C ARG A 94 -1.35 6.13 11.59
N ILE A 95 -1.77 4.91 11.92
CA ILE A 95 -3.12 4.40 11.65
C ILE A 95 -3.89 4.40 12.96
N ASP A 96 -4.92 5.24 13.01
CA ASP A 96 -5.91 5.23 14.08
C ASP A 96 -6.93 4.11 13.80
N TRP A 97 -6.75 2.99 14.50
CA TRP A 97 -7.60 1.80 14.40
C TRP A 97 -8.97 1.95 15.06
N SER A 98 -9.28 3.09 15.69
CA SER A 98 -10.65 3.40 16.13
C SER A 98 -11.57 3.82 14.98
N ARG A 99 -10.98 4.17 13.82
CA ARG A 99 -11.69 4.51 12.59
C ARG A 99 -11.82 3.30 11.68
N GLU A 100 -12.80 3.34 10.77
CA GLU A 100 -12.85 2.36 9.68
C GLU A 100 -11.61 2.49 8.78
N VAL A 101 -11.02 1.34 8.45
CA VAL A 101 -9.84 1.24 7.58
C VAL A 101 -10.17 0.35 6.40
N CYS A 102 -10.08 0.89 5.19
CA CYS A 102 -10.24 0.18 3.94
C CYS A 102 -8.87 -0.11 3.33
N PHE A 103 -8.52 -1.38 3.19
CA PHE A 103 -7.32 -1.79 2.45
C PHE A 103 -7.63 -1.92 0.96
N SER A 104 -7.11 -0.99 0.15
CA SER A 104 -7.30 -0.99 -1.31
C SER A 104 -6.20 -1.78 -2.04
N PHE A 105 -6.57 -2.43 -3.15
CA PHE A 105 -5.67 -3.17 -4.05
C PHE A 105 -4.86 -4.29 -3.39
N ALA A 106 -5.38 -4.93 -2.34
CA ALA A 106 -4.72 -6.03 -1.66
C ALA A 106 -4.60 -7.28 -2.56
N ASP A 107 -3.37 -7.66 -2.88
CA ASP A 107 -3.09 -8.95 -3.52
C ASP A 107 -3.15 -10.09 -2.49
N THR A 108 -2.97 -11.34 -2.93
CA THR A 108 -3.08 -12.53 -2.07
C THR A 108 -2.18 -12.46 -0.82
N GLU A 109 -0.94 -11.97 -0.96
CA GLU A 109 0.00 -11.86 0.16
C GLU A 109 -0.44 -10.78 1.15
N VAL A 110 -0.89 -9.64 0.64
CA VAL A 110 -1.45 -8.55 1.46
C VAL A 110 -2.75 -8.98 2.15
N LEU A 111 -3.62 -9.75 1.48
CA LEU A 111 -4.85 -10.30 2.08
C LEU A 111 -4.54 -11.25 3.23
N GLN A 112 -3.56 -12.15 3.05
CA GLN A 112 -3.11 -13.02 4.13
C GLN A 112 -2.51 -12.23 5.29
N MET A 113 -1.76 -11.15 5.01
CA MET A 113 -1.27 -10.24 6.02
C MET A 113 -2.41 -9.57 6.80
N ILE A 114 -3.42 -9.03 6.12
CA ILE A 114 -4.59 -8.40 6.76
C ILE A 114 -5.29 -9.39 7.70
N ARG A 115 -5.45 -10.66 7.29
CA ARG A 115 -6.04 -11.71 8.14
C ARG A 115 -5.20 -11.98 9.40
N ARG A 116 -3.88 -11.91 9.33
CA ARG A 116 -3.01 -12.01 10.52
C ARG A 116 -3.09 -10.77 11.40
N LEU A 117 -3.14 -9.58 10.79
CA LEU A 117 -3.33 -8.31 11.49
C LEU A 117 -4.67 -8.27 12.23
N LYS A 118 -5.74 -8.85 11.66
CA LYS A 118 -7.05 -9.00 12.31
C LYS A 118 -6.88 -9.56 13.74
N SER A 119 -6.18 -10.69 13.86
CA SER A 119 -5.95 -11.35 15.14
C SER A 119 -5.05 -10.54 16.08
N ARG A 120 -4.02 -9.86 15.55
CA ARG A 120 -3.08 -9.06 16.35
C ARG A 120 -3.70 -7.77 16.88
N LEU A 121 -4.48 -7.07 16.05
CA LEU A 121 -5.05 -5.76 16.34
C LEU A 121 -6.50 -5.83 16.83
N ARG A 122 -7.11 -7.02 16.84
CA ARG A 122 -8.47 -7.28 17.32
C ARG A 122 -9.56 -6.44 16.63
N PHE A 123 -9.39 -6.20 15.32
CA PHE A 123 -10.46 -5.63 14.49
C PHE A 123 -11.26 -6.73 13.80
N ASP A 124 -12.43 -6.39 13.27
CA ASP A 124 -13.22 -7.26 12.41
C ASP A 124 -13.20 -6.79 10.96
N ILE A 125 -13.25 -7.76 10.04
CA ILE A 125 -13.43 -7.50 8.61
C ILE A 125 -14.93 -7.48 8.36
N VAL A 126 -15.48 -6.29 8.15
CA VAL A 126 -16.94 -6.09 7.97
C VAL A 126 -17.39 -6.29 6.53
N MET A 127 -16.48 -6.14 5.55
CA MET A 127 -16.76 -6.27 4.12
C MET A 127 -15.49 -6.68 3.36
N GLU A 128 -15.61 -7.66 2.46
CA GLU A 128 -14.58 -8.00 1.48
C GLU A 128 -15.17 -7.85 0.07
N CYS A 129 -14.52 -7.07 -0.80
CA CYS A 129 -14.93 -6.87 -2.19
C CYS A 129 -13.83 -7.39 -3.14
N PRO A 130 -13.89 -8.66 -3.58
CA PRO A 130 -12.87 -9.21 -4.47
C PRO A 130 -12.80 -8.48 -5.81
N ALA A 131 -11.61 -8.02 -6.20
CA ALA A 131 -11.35 -7.47 -7.52
C ALA A 131 -10.42 -8.41 -8.29
N PHE A 132 -10.86 -8.88 -9.46
CA PHE A 132 -10.06 -9.76 -10.31
C PHE A 132 -9.21 -8.94 -11.29
N LYS A 133 -7.92 -9.27 -11.37
CA LYS A 133 -7.00 -8.70 -12.35
C LYS A 133 -6.74 -9.71 -13.46
N HIS A 134 -7.01 -9.33 -14.70
CA HIS A 134 -6.72 -10.13 -15.88
C HIS A 134 -5.51 -9.56 -16.62
N PHE A 135 -4.55 -10.41 -16.96
CA PHE A 135 -3.47 -10.09 -17.87
C PHE A 135 -3.72 -10.79 -19.20
N LEU A 136 -3.92 -10.01 -20.27
CA LEU A 136 -4.21 -10.54 -21.60
C LEU A 136 -3.01 -10.25 -22.51
N SER A 137 -2.48 -11.27 -23.18
CA SER A 137 -1.49 -11.12 -24.26
C SER A 137 -1.94 -11.94 -25.46
N LYS A 138 -1.84 -11.34 -26.67
CA LYS A 138 -2.10 -12.05 -27.94
C LYS A 138 -0.94 -12.96 -28.34
N ASN A 139 0.27 -12.65 -27.86
CA ASN A 139 1.51 -13.37 -28.13
C ASN A 139 2.15 -13.70 -26.79
N SER A 140 1.83 -14.86 -26.21
CA SER A 140 2.38 -15.29 -24.91
C SER A 140 3.84 -15.73 -25.07
N GLY A 141 4.73 -14.76 -25.25
CA GLY A 141 6.16 -14.84 -25.01
C GLY A 141 6.56 -13.96 -23.82
N ILE A 142 5.72 -13.88 -22.78
CA ILE A 142 6.11 -13.21 -21.54
C ILE A 142 7.09 -14.13 -20.82
N ILE A 143 8.38 -13.87 -21.04
CA ILE A 143 9.43 -14.22 -20.09
C ILE A 143 9.37 -13.14 -19.01
N LEU A 144 9.04 -13.56 -17.79
CA LEU A 144 9.10 -12.73 -16.58
C LEU A 144 10.55 -12.40 -16.20
#